data_AF-A0AAU6K2S2-F1
#
_entry.id   AF-A0AAU6K2S2-F1
#
_cell.length_a   1.000
_cell.length_b   1.000
_cell.length_c   1.000
_cell.angle_alpha   90.00
_cell.angle_beta   90.00
_cell.angle_gamma   90.00
#
_symmetry.space_group_name_H-M   'P 1'
#
loop_
_entity.id
_entity.type
_entity.pdbx_description
1 polymer ?
#
loop_
_entity_poly.entity_id
_entity_poly.type
_entity_poly.pdbx_seq_one_letter_code
_entity_poly.pdbx_strand_id
1 'polypeptide(L)'
;MTAPSGNALRLRPLRDRVGWRAVGEITSATCPAWEQTLEQLTLRMTLRKEIVCHLEMSAVTFVDVAGASALAVAAQDLSAERRIVIERPPVALPRMLEMFWPDLPVIEVVAR
;
A
#
# COMPACT_ATOMS: atom_id res chain seq x y z
N MET A 1 -26.76 -13.55 -10.01
CA MET A 1 -26.26 -13.21 -8.67
C MET A 1 -25.30 -14.32 -8.26
N THR A 2 -24.03 -14.15 -8.58
CA THR A 2 -22.94 -15.14 -8.41
C THR A 2 -22.02 -14.63 -7.28
N ALA A 3 -21.72 -15.50 -6.32
CA ALA A 3 -21.02 -15.17 -5.08
C ALA A 3 -19.58 -14.63 -5.31
N PRO A 4 -19.08 -13.67 -4.50
CA PRO A 4 -17.69 -13.23 -4.56
C PRO A 4 -16.81 -14.32 -3.95
N SER A 5 -16.09 -15.07 -4.79
CA SER A 5 -15.15 -16.13 -4.37
C SER A 5 -13.82 -15.79 -5.03
N GLY A 6 -13.00 -14.88 -4.50
CA GLY A 6 -12.05 -15.02 -3.38
C GLY A 6 -10.79 -14.30 -3.87
N ASN A 7 -10.18 -13.31 -3.21
CA ASN A 7 -9.91 -13.09 -1.79
C ASN A 7 -10.19 -11.62 -1.44
N ALA A 8 -11.13 -11.34 -0.53
CA ALA A 8 -11.34 -9.97 -0.06
C ALA A 8 -10.05 -9.38 0.54
N LEU A 9 -9.63 -8.22 0.03
CA LEU A 9 -8.52 -7.47 0.61
C LEU A 9 -8.86 -7.15 2.06
N ARG A 10 -8.03 -7.63 2.99
CA ARG A 10 -8.18 -7.36 4.42
C ARG A 10 -6.98 -6.61 4.92
N LEU A 11 -7.23 -5.47 5.55
CA LEU A 11 -6.21 -4.63 6.15
C LEU A 11 -6.35 -4.64 7.66
N ARG A 12 -5.23 -4.85 8.36
CA ARG A 12 -5.19 -4.91 9.83
C ARG A 12 -4.07 -4.01 10.34
N PRO A 13 -4.31 -3.17 11.36
CA PRO A 13 -3.25 -2.40 11.97
C PRO A 13 -2.12 -3.31 12.48
N LEU A 14 -0.87 -2.87 12.29
CA LEU A 14 0.28 -3.49 12.91
C LEU A 14 0.26 -3.19 14.42
N ARG A 15 0.77 -4.12 15.23
CA ARG A 15 0.71 -4.02 16.70
C ARG A 15 1.93 -3.31 17.29
N ASP A 16 3.04 -3.38 16.58
CA ASP A 16 4.38 -3.03 17.03
C ASP A 16 4.93 -1.76 16.40
N ARG A 17 4.31 -1.30 15.30
CA ARG A 17 4.70 -0.08 14.57
C ARG A 17 3.50 0.56 13.88
N VAL A 18 3.65 1.83 13.51
CA VAL A 18 2.65 2.55 12.72
C VAL A 18 2.53 1.89 11.35
N GLY A 19 1.34 1.40 11.01
CA GLY A 19 1.14 0.77 9.72
C GLY A 19 0.05 -0.27 9.67
N TRP A 20 -0.05 -0.94 8.53
CA TRP A 20 -1.06 -1.95 8.24
C TRP A 20 -0.43 -3.19 7.60
N ARG A 21 -1.00 -4.35 7.90
CA ARG A 21 -0.80 -5.59 7.16
C ARG A 21 -1.91 -5.76 6.13
N ALA A 22 -1.53 -5.96 4.88
CA ALA A 22 -2.41 -6.32 3.79
C ALA A 22 -2.43 -7.83 3.54
N VAL A 23 -3.64 -8.36 3.31
CA VAL A 23 -3.88 -9.79 3.08
C VAL A 23 -4.87 -9.94 1.93
N GLY A 24 -4.54 -10.78 0.94
CA GLY A 24 -5.41 -11.10 -0.19
C GLY A 24 -4.84 -10.63 -1.53
N GLU A 25 -5.67 -9.97 -2.32
CA GLU A 25 -5.31 -9.46 -3.65
C GLU A 25 -5.69 -7.98 -3.75
N ILE A 26 -4.88 -7.22 -4.47
CA ILE A 26 -5.17 -5.83 -4.81
C ILE A 26 -5.48 -5.79 -6.31
N THR A 27 -6.77 -5.87 -6.61
CA THR A 27 -7.33 -5.79 -7.96
C THR A 27 -8.27 -4.59 -8.07
N SER A 28 -8.68 -4.27 -9.29
CA SER A 28 -9.80 -3.36 -9.56
C SER A 28 -11.03 -3.60 -8.66
N ALA A 29 -11.38 -4.87 -8.36
CA ALA A 29 -12.52 -5.20 -7.50
C ALA A 29 -12.32 -4.84 -6.02
N THR A 30 -11.07 -4.79 -5.55
CA THR A 30 -10.70 -4.44 -4.17
C THR A 30 -10.16 -3.01 -4.03
N CYS A 31 -10.01 -2.30 -5.15
CA CYS A 31 -9.41 -0.96 -5.22
C CYS A 31 -10.11 0.06 -4.30
N PRO A 32 -11.46 0.08 -4.17
CA PRO A 32 -12.10 1.02 -3.24
C PRO A 32 -11.67 0.83 -1.77
N ALA A 33 -11.50 -0.41 -1.32
CA ALA A 33 -11.03 -0.68 0.04
C ALA A 33 -9.54 -0.34 0.23
N TRP A 34 -8.76 -0.51 -0.84
CA TRP A 34 -7.35 -0.14 -0.90
C TRP A 34 -7.15 1.36 -0.80
N GLU A 35 -7.81 2.12 -1.67
CA GLU A 35 -7.77 3.60 -1.72
C GLU A 35 -8.21 4.22 -0.39
N GLN A 36 -9.33 3.76 0.17
CA GLN A 36 -9.80 4.24 1.47
C GLN A 36 -8.76 4.05 2.58
N THR A 37 -7.95 2.99 2.51
CA THR A 37 -6.92 2.75 3.52
C THR A 37 -5.67 3.55 3.28
N LEU A 38 -5.30 3.77 2.02
CA LEU A 38 -4.23 4.70 1.66
C LEU A 38 -4.58 6.13 2.11
N GLU A 39 -5.83 6.56 1.94
CA GLU A 39 -6.32 7.83 2.47
C GLU A 39 -6.23 7.90 4.00
N GLN A 40 -6.64 6.85 4.71
CA GLN A 40 -6.49 6.79 6.16
C GLN A 40 -5.02 6.82 6.59
N LEU A 41 -4.14 6.18 5.83
CA LEU A 41 -2.70 6.18 6.04
C LEU A 41 -2.14 7.60 5.90
N THR A 42 -2.41 8.27 4.78
CA THR A 42 -1.89 9.63 4.52
C THR A 42 -2.46 10.64 5.50
N LEU A 43 -3.75 10.55 5.84
CA LEU A 43 -4.39 11.39 6.85
C LEU A 43 -3.74 11.21 8.22
N ARG A 44 -3.48 9.96 8.62
CA ARG A 44 -2.87 9.66 9.91
C ARG A 44 -1.45 10.21 9.98
N MET A 45 -0.67 10.04 8.92
CA MET A 45 0.66 10.65 8.81
C MET A 45 0.58 12.16 8.97
N THR A 46 -0.29 12.82 8.20
CA THR A 46 -0.45 14.28 8.20
C THR A 46 -0.88 14.82 9.57
N LEU A 47 -1.91 14.23 10.18
CA LEU A 47 -2.48 14.73 11.44
C LEU A 47 -1.66 14.37 12.68
N ARG A 48 -1.06 13.17 12.72
CA ARG A 48 -0.39 12.66 13.94
C ARG A 48 1.12 12.86 13.93
N LYS A 49 1.65 13.60 12.95
CA LYS A 49 3.09 13.82 12.75
C LYS A 49 3.88 12.51 12.62
N GLU A 50 3.23 11.44 12.17
CA GLU A 50 3.90 10.16 11.91
C GLU A 50 4.71 10.30 10.61
N ILE A 51 6.03 10.28 10.73
CA ILE A 51 6.95 10.43 9.60
C ILE A 51 7.20 9.11 8.85
N VAL A 52 6.96 7.96 9.48
CA VAL A 52 7.13 6.64 8.87
C VAL A 52 5.87 5.81 9.08
N CYS A 53 5.40 5.17 8.02
CA CYS A 53 4.30 4.22 8.07
C CYS A 53 4.65 2.94 7.31
N HIS A 54 4.38 1.79 7.92
CA HIS A 54 4.71 0.48 7.38
C HIS A 54 3.51 -0.16 6.68
N LEU A 55 3.74 -0.77 5.54
CA LEU A 55 2.77 -1.51 4.76
C LEU A 55 3.30 -2.92 4.53
N GLU A 56 2.82 -3.86 5.35
CA GLU A 56 3.29 -5.24 5.35
C GLU A 56 2.46 -6.08 4.38
N MET A 57 3.09 -6.66 3.36
CA MET A 57 2.42 -7.24 2.21
C MET A 57 2.73 -8.73 1.98
N SER A 58 3.33 -9.45 2.93
CA SER A 58 3.71 -10.86 2.71
C SER A 58 2.54 -11.81 2.44
N ALA A 59 1.32 -11.39 2.79
CA ALA A 59 0.10 -12.16 2.54
C ALA A 59 -0.73 -11.57 1.38
N VAL A 60 -0.16 -10.59 0.65
CA VAL A 60 -0.69 -10.14 -0.63
C VAL A 60 -0.10 -11.04 -1.71
N THR A 61 -0.98 -11.64 -2.51
CA THR A 61 -0.58 -12.61 -3.54
C THR A 61 -0.53 -11.99 -4.93
N PHE A 62 -1.28 -10.90 -5.14
CA PHE A 62 -1.36 -10.21 -6.42
C PHE A 62 -1.66 -8.72 -6.23
N VAL A 63 -1.10 -7.90 -7.11
CA VAL A 63 -1.40 -6.47 -7.23
C VAL A 63 -1.36 -6.08 -8.70
N ASP A 64 -2.44 -5.46 -9.18
CA ASP A 64 -2.51 -4.89 -10.53
C ASP A 64 -1.98 -3.46 -10.59
N VAL A 65 -1.91 -2.92 -11.81
CA VAL A 65 -1.42 -1.56 -12.07
C VAL A 65 -2.31 -0.51 -11.40
N ALA A 66 -3.62 -0.74 -11.26
CA ALA A 66 -4.52 0.21 -10.60
C ALA A 66 -4.20 0.31 -9.10
N GLY A 67 -3.97 -0.83 -8.43
CA GLY A 67 -3.54 -0.87 -7.05
C GLY A 67 -2.19 -0.19 -6.81
N ALA A 68 -1.22 -0.41 -7.71
CA ALA A 68 0.08 0.27 -7.66
C ALA A 68 -0.06 1.78 -7.90
N SER A 69 -0.92 2.19 -8.83
CA SER A 69 -1.21 3.60 -9.12
C SER A 69 -1.83 4.31 -7.92
N ALA A 70 -2.82 3.69 -7.26
CA ALA A 70 -3.43 4.26 -6.06
C ALA A 70 -2.40 4.51 -4.94
N LEU A 71 -1.47 3.58 -4.75
CA LEU A 71 -0.36 3.74 -3.81
C LEU A 71 0.58 4.89 -4.21
N ALA A 72 0.93 4.99 -5.49
CA ALA A 72 1.77 6.05 -6.00
C ALA A 72 1.11 7.43 -5.83
N VAL A 73 -0.21 7.54 -6.05
CA VAL A 73 -0.98 8.77 -5.83
C VAL A 73 -0.97 9.14 -4.34
N ALA A 74 -1.28 8.20 -3.46
CA ALA A 74 -1.27 8.45 -2.02
C ALA A 74 0.12 8.88 -1.51
N ALA A 75 1.19 8.34 -2.10
CA ALA A 75 2.54 8.73 -1.75
C ALA A 75 2.88 10.16 -2.21
N GLN A 76 2.42 10.59 -3.40
CA GLN A 76 2.66 11.94 -3.91
C GLN A 76 2.06 13.04 -3.03
N ASP A 77 0.98 12.74 -2.30
CA ASP A 77 0.36 13.68 -1.36
C ASP A 77 1.16 13.87 -0.06
N LEU A 78 2.24 13.10 0.15
CA LEU A 78 3.09 13.18 1.33
C LEU A 78 4.23 14.17 1.16
N SER A 79 4.59 14.88 2.24
CA SER A 79 5.80 15.69 2.28
C SER A 79 7.06 14.82 2.19
N ALA A 80 8.15 15.40 1.69
CA ALA A 80 9.43 14.68 1.49
C ALA A 80 10.05 14.10 2.78
N GLU A 81 9.64 14.58 3.96
CA GLU A 81 10.07 14.07 5.26
C GLU A 81 9.38 12.74 5.64
N ARG A 82 8.35 12.34 4.88
CA ARG A 82 7.52 11.17 5.17
C ARG A 82 7.91 9.98 4.32
N ARG A 83 7.74 8.79 4.90
CA ARG A 83 8.09 7.52 4.27
C ARG A 83 6.98 6.49 4.44
N ILE A 84 6.59 5.87 3.33
CA ILE A 84 5.81 4.62 3.30
C ILE A 84 6.81 3.49 3.08
N VAL A 85 6.97 2.62 4.08
CA VAL A 85 7.85 1.45 4.00
C VAL A 85 7.03 0.22 3.63
N ILE A 86 7.22 -0.28 2.41
CA ILE A 86 6.57 -1.46 1.89
C ILE A 86 7.42 -2.68 2.21
N GLU A 87 6.90 -3.58 3.02
CA GLU A 87 7.61 -4.77 3.47
C GLU A 87 7.06 -6.02 2.77
N ARG A 88 7.97 -6.83 2.21
CA ARG A 88 7.66 -8.11 1.55
C ARG A 88 6.54 -7.99 0.50
N PRO A 89 6.62 -7.06 -0.46
CA PRO A 89 5.59 -6.94 -1.49
C PRO A 89 5.62 -8.12 -2.47
N PRO A 90 4.51 -8.36 -3.19
CA PRO A 90 4.53 -9.20 -4.38
C PRO A 90 5.60 -8.69 -5.36
N VAL A 91 6.31 -9.60 -6.03
CA VAL A 91 7.45 -9.28 -6.91
C VAL A 91 7.08 -8.30 -8.05
N ALA A 92 5.81 -8.25 -8.44
CA ALA A 92 5.32 -7.32 -9.44
C ALA A 92 5.35 -5.86 -8.97
N LEU A 93 5.12 -5.58 -7.67
CA LEU A 93 4.96 -4.21 -7.19
C LEU A 93 6.23 -3.37 -7.31
N PRO A 94 7.42 -3.82 -6.85
CA PRO A 94 8.63 -3.03 -7.00
C PRO A 94 8.95 -2.73 -8.47
N ARG A 95 8.70 -3.69 -9.36
CA ARG A 95 8.91 -3.52 -10.81
C ARG A 95 7.95 -2.49 -11.42
N MET A 96 6.68 -2.49 -11.01
CA MET A 96 5.72 -1.49 -11.46
C MET A 96 6.09 -0.09 -10.95
N LEU A 97 6.50 0.02 -9.69
CA LEU A 97 6.96 1.29 -9.10
C LEU A 97 8.20 1.81 -9.83
N GLU A 98 9.20 0.98 -10.08
CA GLU A 98 10.41 1.35 -10.83
C GLU A 98 10.10 1.78 -12.27
N MET A 99 9.17 1.07 -12.94
CA MET A 99 8.85 1.33 -14.35
C MET A 99 7.98 2.58 -14.56
N PHE A 100 7.01 2.83 -13.68
CA PHE A 100 6.01 3.89 -13.88
C PHE A 100 6.20 5.10 -12.96
N TRP A 101 6.85 4.92 -11.80
CA TRP A 101 7.05 5.96 -10.79
C TRP A 101 8.45 5.91 -10.16
N PRO A 102 9.53 5.96 -10.97
CA PRO A 102 10.91 5.83 -10.48
C PRO A 102 11.30 6.92 -9.48
N ASP A 103 10.68 8.09 -9.56
CA ASP A 103 11.01 9.28 -8.78
C ASP A 103 10.09 9.50 -7.57
N LEU A 104 9.67 8.43 -6.89
CA LEU A 104 8.91 8.50 -5.63
C LEU A 104 9.79 8.20 -4.40
N PRO A 105 10.60 9.17 -3.91
CA PRO A 105 11.51 8.99 -2.78
C PRO A 105 10.79 8.84 -1.43
N VAL A 106 9.47 8.93 -1.40
CA VAL A 106 8.63 8.71 -0.22
C VAL A 106 8.23 7.24 -0.06
N ILE A 107 8.43 6.39 -1.08
CA ILE A 107 8.20 4.95 -0.99
C ILE A 107 9.52 4.21 -0.81
N GLU A 108 9.63 3.45 0.28
CA GLU A 108 10.71 2.50 0.50
C GLU A 108 10.22 1.08 0.25
N VAL A 109 10.99 0.29 -0.49
CA VAL A 109 10.69 -1.12 -0.68
C VAL A 109 11.72 -1.96 0.06
N VAL A 110 11.24 -2.78 0.98
CA VAL A 110 12.03 -3.78 1.72
C VAL A 110 11.57 -5.17 1.29
N ALA A 111 12.12 -5.64 0.18
CA ALA A 111 11.96 -7.01 -0.28
C ALA A 111 12.96 -7.91 0.45
N ARG A 112 12.48 -8.76 1.37
CA ARG A 112 13.25 -9.86 1.97
C ARG A 112 12.45 -11.14 1.91
#